data_AF-A0A536WRL0-F1
#
_entry.id   AF-A0A536WRL0-F1
#
_cell.length_a   1.000
_cell.length_b   1.000
_cell.length_c   1.000
_cell.angle_alpha   90.00
_cell.angle_beta   90.00
_cell.angle_gamma   90.00
#
_symmetry.space_group_name_H-M   'P 1'
#
loop_
_entity.id
_entity.type
_entity.pdbx_description
1 polymer ?
#
loop_
_entity_poly.entity_id
_entity_poly.type
_entity_poly.pdbx_seq_one_letter_code
_entity_poly.pdbx_strand_id
1 'polypeptide(L)'
;MIAWRSAALLCMPLLSFVGTVQAQTDALGWLRKMQDATRSLSYSGTFVYQHGGRSETSRITRLASADTERLEVLDGMPRELVRTRDTVRCYLPE
;
A
#
# COMPACT_ATOMS: atom_id res chain seq x y z
N MET A 1 37.87 37.07 55.87
CA MET A 1 36.74 36.13 56.01
C MET A 1 36.45 35.52 54.65
N ILE A 2 36.88 34.28 54.50
CA ILE A 2 36.70 33.41 53.34
C ILE A 2 35.30 32.79 53.44
N ALA A 3 34.52 32.86 52.36
CA ALA A 3 33.34 32.01 52.17
C ALA A 3 33.43 31.39 50.77
N TRP A 4 34.10 30.25 50.74
CA TRP A 4 34.15 29.29 49.64
C TRP A 4 33.01 28.30 49.87
N ARG A 5 32.12 28.08 48.89
CA ARG A 5 31.08 27.03 48.79
C ARG A 5 30.16 27.39 47.62
N SER A 6 29.88 26.61 46.59
CA SER A 6 30.15 25.21 46.28
C SER A 6 29.97 25.04 44.78
N ALA A 7 30.82 24.20 44.17
CA ALA A 7 30.61 23.65 42.85
C ALA A 7 29.40 22.70 42.84
N ALA A 8 28.55 22.81 41.81
CA ALA A 8 27.68 21.75 41.32
C ALA A 8 27.39 22.10 39.84
N LEU A 9 28.16 21.54 38.91
CA LEU A 9 27.90 20.26 38.27
C LEU A 9 26.67 20.29 37.34
N LEU A 10 27.01 20.08 36.06
CA LEU A 10 26.37 19.17 35.11
C LEU A 10 25.27 19.68 34.16
N CYS A 11 25.48 19.23 32.93
CA CYS A 11 24.53 19.01 31.84
C CYS A 11 24.03 20.23 31.05
N MET A 12 24.92 20.64 30.15
CA MET A 12 24.58 20.81 28.73
C MET A 12 23.46 19.84 28.30
N PRO A 13 22.26 20.29 27.89
CA PRO A 13 21.44 19.46 27.04
C PRO A 13 22.10 19.47 25.67
N LEU A 14 22.71 18.33 25.35
CA LEU A 14 23.07 17.94 24.02
C LEU A 14 21.91 18.19 23.04
N LEU A 15 22.29 18.61 21.84
CA LEU A 15 21.64 18.32 20.56
C LEU A 15 20.40 17.42 20.66
N SER A 16 19.22 18.03 20.73
CA SER A 16 17.97 17.34 20.39
C SER A 16 17.66 17.61 18.92
N PHE A 17 18.43 16.99 18.03
CA PHE A 17 18.05 16.86 16.62
C PHE A 17 18.35 15.44 16.13
N VAL A 18 17.63 14.46 16.66
CA VAL A 18 17.58 13.12 16.07
C VAL A 18 16.11 12.72 16.02
N GLY A 19 15.48 12.82 14.84
CA GLY A 19 14.06 12.44 14.74
C GLY A 19 13.35 12.56 13.39
N THR A 20 14.01 12.68 12.24
CA THR A 20 13.27 12.83 10.96
C THR A 20 13.58 11.80 9.86
N VAL A 21 14.38 10.74 10.12
CA VAL A 21 14.78 9.76 9.09
C VAL A 21 14.37 8.32 9.44
N GLN A 22 13.10 8.08 9.72
CA GLN A 22 12.57 6.70 9.87
C GLN A 22 11.30 6.47 9.03
N ALA A 23 10.40 7.46 8.96
CA ALA A 23 9.10 7.30 8.29
C ALA A 23 9.20 7.09 6.75
N GLN A 24 10.17 7.71 6.08
CA GLN A 24 10.27 7.66 4.61
C GLN A 24 10.78 6.31 4.09
N THR A 25 11.69 5.67 4.82
CA THR A 25 12.21 4.34 4.47
C THR A 25 11.13 3.25 4.61
N ASP A 26 10.28 3.36 5.62
CA ASP A 26 9.19 2.41 5.87
C ASP A 26 8.11 2.48 4.78
N ALA A 27 7.67 3.69 4.39
CA ALA A 27 6.67 3.87 3.35
C ALA A 27 7.09 3.26 1.99
N LEU A 28 8.34 3.48 1.58
CA LEU A 28 8.86 2.89 0.34
C LEU A 28 8.98 1.35 0.46
N GLY A 29 9.34 0.84 1.63
CA GLY A 29 9.33 -0.59 1.93
C GLY A 29 7.95 -1.21 1.74
N TRP A 30 6.90 -0.55 2.25
CA TRP A 30 5.52 -0.98 2.08
C TRP A 30 5.06 -0.97 0.63
N LEU A 31 5.37 0.08 -0.15
CA LEU A 31 5.04 0.14 -1.57
C LEU A 31 5.70 -1.00 -2.37
N ARG A 32 6.98 -1.31 -2.08
CA ARG A 32 7.67 -2.45 -2.69
C ARG A 32 7.00 -3.77 -2.33
N LYS A 33 6.72 -3.99 -1.04
CA LYS A 33 6.01 -5.19 -0.56
C LYS A 33 4.65 -5.37 -1.24
N MET A 34 3.89 -4.28 -1.42
CA MET A 34 2.61 -4.31 -2.13
C MET A 34 2.80 -4.70 -3.61
N GLN A 35 3.74 -4.07 -4.31
CA GLN A 35 4.05 -4.40 -5.71
C GLN A 35 4.45 -5.88 -5.88
N ASP A 36 5.32 -6.38 -5.00
CA ASP A 36 5.79 -7.77 -5.04
C ASP A 36 4.65 -8.75 -4.75
N ALA A 37 3.77 -8.43 -3.80
CA ALA A 37 2.61 -9.25 -3.47
C ALA A 37 1.65 -9.39 -4.66
N THR A 38 1.38 -8.29 -5.39
CA THR A 38 0.52 -8.32 -6.59
C THR A 38 1.07 -9.25 -7.68
N ARG A 39 2.40 -9.43 -7.76
CA ARG A 39 3.04 -10.29 -8.76
C ARG A 39 3.17 -11.75 -8.33
N SER A 40 3.48 -11.98 -7.05
CA SER A 40 3.87 -13.29 -6.53
C SER A 40 2.73 -14.10 -5.90
N LEU A 41 1.64 -13.45 -5.49
CA LEU A 41 0.54 -14.12 -4.81
C LEU A 41 -0.62 -14.41 -5.77
N SER A 42 -1.19 -15.61 -5.62
CA SER A 42 -2.53 -15.93 -6.13
C SER A 42 -3.54 -15.55 -5.06
N TYR A 43 -4.61 -14.86 -5.42
CA TYR A 43 -5.64 -14.42 -4.49
C TYR A 43 -6.98 -14.25 -5.21
N SER A 44 -8.07 -14.34 -4.45
CA SER A 44 -9.41 -13.98 -4.91
C SER A 44 -10.13 -13.22 -3.82
N GLY A 45 -10.95 -12.24 -4.20
CA GLY A 45 -11.66 -11.39 -3.26
C GLY A 45 -12.68 -10.51 -3.94
N THR A 46 -13.49 -9.83 -3.13
CA THR A 46 -14.47 -8.85 -3.59
C THR A 46 -14.08 -7.48 -3.05
N PHE A 47 -14.18 -6.44 -3.87
CA PHE A 47 -13.94 -5.06 -3.47
C PHE A 47 -15.01 -4.14 -4.06
N VAL A 48 -15.10 -2.94 -3.50
CA VAL A 48 -15.98 -1.88 -3.99
C VAL A 48 -15.12 -0.74 -4.49
N TYR A 49 -15.34 -0.33 -5.74
CA TYR A 49 -14.77 0.87 -6.33
C TYR A 49 -15.78 2.01 -6.25
N GLN A 50 -15.34 3.15 -5.73
CA GLN A 50 -16.17 4.35 -5.58
C GLN A 50 -15.54 5.52 -6.36
N HIS A 51 -16.32 6.15 -7.23
CA HIS A 51 -15.93 7.36 -7.94
C HIS A 51 -17.11 8.32 -8.08
N GLY A 52 -17.01 9.49 -7.44
CA GLY A 52 -18.11 10.44 -7.36
C GLY A 52 -19.32 9.81 -6.66
N GLY A 53 -20.50 9.88 -7.30
CA GLY A 53 -21.73 9.24 -6.82
C GLY A 53 -21.94 7.80 -7.31
N ARG A 54 -20.94 7.17 -7.91
CA ARG A 54 -21.04 5.82 -8.48
C ARG A 54 -20.21 4.83 -7.66
N SER A 55 -20.87 3.72 -7.30
CA SER A 55 -20.28 2.54 -6.67
C SER A 55 -20.34 1.37 -7.63
N GLU A 56 -19.32 0.53 -7.61
CA GLU A 56 -19.32 -0.75 -8.31
C GLU A 56 -18.64 -1.80 -7.44
N THR A 57 -19.30 -2.94 -7.28
CA THR A 57 -18.77 -4.11 -6.59
C THR A 57 -18.18 -5.07 -7.62
N SER A 58 -16.93 -5.49 -7.39
CA SER A 58 -16.21 -6.37 -8.31
C SER A 58 -15.55 -7.52 -7.57
N ARG A 59 -15.46 -8.68 -8.24
CA ARG A 59 -14.60 -9.80 -7.83
C ARG A 59 -13.30 -9.75 -8.60
N ILE A 60 -12.19 -9.86 -7.90
CA ILE A 60 -10.85 -10.07 -8.48
C ILE A 60 -10.42 -11.51 -8.27
N THR A 61 -9.81 -12.10 -9.28
CA THR A 61 -9.12 -13.40 -9.19
C THR A 61 -7.76 -13.27 -9.88
N ARG A 62 -6.69 -13.40 -9.10
CA ARG A 62 -5.29 -13.40 -9.54
C ARG A 62 -4.71 -14.80 -9.44
N LEU A 63 -4.09 -15.26 -10.52
CA LEU A 63 -3.31 -16.49 -10.54
C LEU A 63 -1.85 -16.15 -10.86
N ALA A 64 -0.95 -16.26 -9.87
CA ALA A 64 0.46 -15.90 -10.02
C ALA A 64 1.18 -16.81 -11.02
N SER A 65 0.87 -18.12 -11.03
CA SER A 65 1.49 -19.09 -11.94
C SER A 65 1.23 -18.81 -13.42
N ALA A 66 0.08 -18.21 -13.74
CA ALA A 66 -0.31 -17.84 -15.10
C ALA A 66 -0.11 -16.35 -15.40
N ASP A 67 0.38 -15.56 -14.43
CA ASP A 67 0.44 -14.09 -14.47
C ASP A 67 -0.84 -13.47 -15.07
N THR A 68 -1.99 -14.02 -14.64
CA THR A 68 -3.31 -13.66 -15.16
C THR A 68 -4.18 -13.14 -14.04
N GLU A 69 -4.91 -12.08 -14.32
CA GLU A 69 -5.86 -11.44 -13.41
C GLU A 69 -7.20 -11.28 -14.11
N ARG A 70 -8.27 -11.66 -13.43
CA ARG A 70 -9.64 -11.51 -13.88
C ARG A 70 -10.40 -10.59 -12.94
N LEU A 71 -11.13 -9.65 -13.52
CA LEU A 71 -12.04 -8.76 -12.82
C LEU A 71 -13.46 -8.99 -13.35
N GLU A 72 -14.39 -9.32 -12.46
CA GLU A 72 -15.80 -9.57 -12.77
C GLU A 72 -16.64 -8.54 -12.03
N VAL A 73 -17.49 -7.81 -12.76
CA VAL A 73 -18.42 -6.85 -12.15
C VAL A 73 -19.64 -7.59 -11.62
N LEU A 74 -19.97 -7.36 -10.34
CA LEU A 74 -21.02 -8.08 -9.62
C LEU A 74 -22.35 -7.32 -9.57
N ASP A 75 -22.35 -6.01 -9.84
CA ASP A 75 -23.53 -5.15 -9.85
C ASP A 75 -23.56 -4.23 -11.10
N GLY A 76 -24.76 -3.90 -11.58
CA GLY A 76 -24.93 -3.10 -12.79
C GLY A 76 -24.73 -3.90 -14.08
N MET A 77 -24.06 -3.31 -15.08
CA MET A 77 -23.83 -3.96 -16.38
C MET A 77 -22.71 -5.00 -16.27
N PRO A 78 -23.00 -6.29 -16.53
CA PRO A 78 -22.00 -7.34 -16.49
C PRO A 78 -20.86 -7.01 -17.45
N ARG A 79 -19.62 -7.18 -16.99
CA ARG A 79 -18.43 -7.17 -17.83
C ARG A 79 -17.32 -7.92 -17.13
N GLU A 80 -16.47 -8.54 -17.92
CA GLU A 80 -15.29 -9.24 -17.44
C GLU A 80 -14.04 -8.64 -18.08
N LEU A 81 -13.06 -8.27 -17.26
CA LEU A 81 -11.73 -7.88 -17.72
C LEU A 81 -10.74 -9.00 -17.40
N VAL A 82 -10.06 -9.49 -18.42
CA VAL A 82 -8.96 -10.45 -18.26
C VAL A 82 -7.66 -9.77 -18.68
N ARG A 83 -6.76 -9.63 -17.72
CA ARG A 83 -5.43 -9.05 -17.89
C ARG A 83 -4.38 -10.15 -17.82
N THR A 84 -3.52 -10.19 -18.82
CA THR A 84 -2.23 -10.90 -18.79
C THR A 84 -1.10 -9.87 -18.77
N ARG A 85 0.16 -10.32 -18.86
CA ARG A 85 1.32 -9.42 -18.90
C ARG A 85 1.24 -8.37 -20.02
N ASP A 86 0.79 -8.79 -21.20
CA ASP A 86 0.91 -7.97 -22.42
C ASP A 86 -0.45 -7.48 -22.94
N THR A 87 -1.56 -8.01 -22.43
CA THR A 87 -2.89 -7.73 -22.98
C THR A 87 -3.94 -7.56 -21.90
N VAL A 88 -4.92 -6.71 -22.20
CA VAL A 88 -6.18 -6.59 -21.47
C VAL A 88 -7.30 -6.89 -22.46
N ARG A 89 -8.16 -7.85 -22.12
CA ARG A 89 -9.36 -8.18 -22.89
C ARG A 89 -10.59 -7.83 -22.07
N CYS A 90 -11.58 -7.23 -22.74
CA CYS A 90 -12.88 -6.91 -22.15
C CYS A 90 -13.95 -7.76 -22.83
N TYR A 91 -14.72 -8.50 -22.03
CA TYR A 91 -15.88 -9.25 -22.48
C TYR A 91 -17.14 -8.57 -21.98
N LEU A 92 -18.07 -8.37 -22.90
CA LEU A 92 -19.39 -7.79 -22.64
C LEU A 92 -20.46 -8.88 -22.86
N PRO A 93 -21.60 -8.81 -22.16
CA PRO A 93 -22.76 -9.64 -22.45
C PRO A 93 -23.26 -9.39 -23.88
N GLU A 94 -23.81 -10.42 -24.51
CA GLU A 94 -24.50 -10.33 -25.81
C GLU A 94 -25.76 -9.44 -25.74
#